data_AF-A0A1N6PXX2-F1
#
_entry.id   AF-A0A1N6PXX2-F1
#
_cell.length_a   1.000
_cell.length_b   1.000
_cell.length_c   1.000
_cell.angle_alpha   90.00
_cell.angle_beta   90.00
_cell.angle_gamma   90.00
#
_symmetry.space_group_name_H-M   'P 1'
#
loop_
_entity.id
_entity.type
_entity.pdbx_description
1 polymer ?
#
loop_
_entity_poly.entity_id
_entity_poly.type
_entity_poly.pdbx_seq_one_letter_code
_entity_poly.pdbx_strand_id
1 'polypeptide(L)'
;MNDQRHQKIIARNLEALGVLPGDTLLVHSSCKSLGPLPGGIEAVIQGFLRAIGPGGTLMMPALSWNLRPPDVFDPSLTPVNVGAIPEFFRKAEGVLRSIHPTHSVCATGRRAEELLADHELDNTPCGPHSPFHKLVETEGKILMVGCGVRPNTTMHALEEYLEPPYLYGETCLFTIRDHHLRTYCKEYRTHGFVARGFSQRYERILALETDAFLREGQVLQAPAVLLDAPELKRAVLEKLREDPLFFVDSQHSQDSQGSQGSQGSQGSQDSQDSQDSQDSQGSQGSQDSQDSQHSRRGR
;
A
#
# COMPACT_ATOMS: atom_id res chain seq x y z
N MET A 1 28.07 1.45 11.73
CA MET A 1 28.13 0.11 12.39
C MET A 1 26.75 -0.40 12.82
N ASN A 2 25.82 0.45 13.29
CA ASN A 2 24.48 0.02 13.70
C ASN A 2 23.55 -0.42 12.55
N ASP A 3 23.73 0.14 11.35
CA ASP A 3 22.83 -0.12 10.21
C ASP A 3 22.98 -1.56 9.70
N GLN A 4 24.22 -2.05 9.59
CA GLN A 4 24.50 -3.45 9.25
C GLN A 4 23.98 -4.46 10.28
N ARG A 5 23.84 -4.04 11.55
CA ARG A 5 23.27 -4.91 12.60
C ARG A 5 21.77 -5.08 12.39
N HIS A 6 21.03 -3.99 12.13
CA HIS A 6 19.58 -4.05 11.90
C HIS A 6 19.25 -4.83 10.63
N GLN A 7 19.98 -4.60 9.54
CA GLN A 7 19.85 -5.38 8.31
C GLN A 7 20.00 -6.89 8.56
N LYS A 8 20.99 -7.29 9.37
CA LYS A 8 21.21 -8.71 9.74
C LYS A 8 20.08 -9.28 10.60
N ILE A 9 19.54 -8.50 11.53
CA ILE A 9 18.43 -8.93 12.39
C ILE A 9 17.17 -9.12 11.55
N ILE A 10 16.83 -8.14 10.71
CA ILE A 10 15.67 -8.22 9.80
C ILE A 10 15.78 -9.45 8.89
N ALA A 11 16.95 -9.67 8.28
CA ALA A 11 17.14 -10.83 7.40
C ALA A 11 16.92 -12.16 8.15
N ARG A 12 17.44 -12.29 9.38
CA ARG A 12 17.24 -13.48 10.22
C ARG A 12 15.79 -13.66 10.67
N ASN A 13 15.10 -12.55 10.97
CA ASN A 13 13.69 -12.58 11.30
C ASN A 13 12.85 -13.11 10.13
N LEU A 14 13.14 -12.64 8.91
CA LEU A 14 12.46 -13.11 7.71
C LEU A 14 12.78 -14.57 7.37
N GLU A 15 14.04 -14.99 7.53
CA GLU A 15 14.45 -16.39 7.37
C GLU A 15 13.68 -17.29 8.34
N ALA A 16 13.61 -16.92 9.63
CA ALA A 16 12.85 -17.66 10.63
C ALA A 16 11.34 -17.72 10.32
N LEU A 17 10.81 -16.70 9.63
CA LEU A 17 9.41 -16.64 9.21
C LEU A 17 9.13 -17.50 7.96
N GLY A 18 10.17 -17.95 7.24
CA GLY A 18 10.06 -18.78 6.05
C GLY A 18 10.35 -18.07 4.73
N VAL A 19 10.94 -16.87 4.76
CA VAL A 19 11.50 -16.22 3.57
C VAL A 19 12.82 -16.91 3.20
N LEU A 20 12.96 -17.29 1.94
CA LEU A 20 14.09 -18.02 1.40
C LEU A 20 14.85 -17.15 0.37
N PRO A 21 16.15 -17.38 0.18
CA PRO A 21 16.88 -16.78 -0.93
C PRO A 21 16.24 -17.14 -2.28
N GLY A 22 16.03 -16.14 -3.13
CA GLY A 22 15.35 -16.30 -4.43
C GLY A 22 13.87 -15.91 -4.43
N ASP A 23 13.26 -15.72 -3.26
CA ASP A 23 11.84 -15.39 -3.17
C ASP A 23 11.46 -14.08 -3.88
N THR A 24 10.24 -14.06 -4.42
CA THR A 24 9.53 -12.83 -4.79
C THR A 24 8.66 -12.41 -3.61
N LEU A 25 8.93 -11.25 -3.02
CA LEU A 25 8.35 -10.82 -1.75
C LEU A 25 7.65 -9.47 -1.90
N LEU A 26 6.33 -9.45 -1.79
CA LEU A 26 5.53 -8.23 -1.70
C LEU A 26 5.37 -7.80 -0.25
N VAL A 27 5.82 -6.59 0.11
CA VAL A 27 5.83 -6.12 1.49
C VAL A 27 4.81 -5.01 1.72
N HIS A 28 3.92 -5.24 2.68
CA HIS A 28 3.11 -4.22 3.33
C HIS A 28 3.72 -3.93 4.70
N SER A 29 3.87 -2.66 5.07
CA SER A 29 4.57 -2.33 6.32
C SER A 29 4.06 -1.06 7.01
N SER A 30 4.19 -1.05 8.34
CA SER A 30 4.06 0.14 9.19
C SER A 30 5.41 0.50 9.79
N CYS A 31 5.98 1.63 9.36
CA CYS A 31 7.26 2.12 9.88
C CYS A 31 7.22 2.34 11.40
N LYS A 32 6.08 2.83 11.93
CA LYS A 32 5.90 3.12 13.36
C LYS A 32 6.02 1.86 14.24
N SER A 33 5.60 0.70 13.72
CA SER A 33 5.55 -0.55 14.47
C SER A 33 6.91 -1.24 14.61
N LEU A 34 7.91 -0.86 13.80
CA LEU A 34 9.23 -1.48 13.78
C LEU A 34 10.10 -1.10 15.00
N GLY A 35 9.71 -0.07 15.76
CA GLY A 35 10.51 0.49 16.84
C GLY A 35 11.63 1.40 16.32
N PRO A 36 12.66 1.68 17.14
CA PRO A 36 13.80 2.48 16.72
C PRO A 36 14.53 1.88 15.52
N LEU A 37 14.80 2.70 14.51
CA LEU A 37 15.50 2.30 13.28
C LEU A 37 16.83 3.06 13.12
N PRO A 38 17.90 2.64 13.82
CA PRO A 38 19.27 3.07 13.48
C PRO A 38 19.59 2.69 12.03
N GLY A 39 19.90 3.69 11.20
CA GLY A 39 20.07 3.53 9.75
C GLY A 39 18.80 3.80 8.93
N GLY A 40 17.70 4.18 9.59
CA GLY A 40 16.47 4.61 8.96
C GLY A 40 15.78 3.52 8.12
N ILE A 41 14.93 3.98 7.19
CA ILE A 41 14.17 3.12 6.29
C ILE A 41 15.08 2.34 5.33
N GLU A 42 16.22 2.91 4.96
CA GLU A 42 17.20 2.24 4.11
C GLU A 42 17.68 0.92 4.72
N ALA A 43 18.00 0.91 6.03
CA ALA A 43 18.39 -0.32 6.73
C ALA A 43 17.29 -1.39 6.71
N VAL A 44 16.01 -0.98 6.67
CA VAL A 44 14.87 -1.90 6.56
C VAL A 44 14.82 -2.54 5.17
N ILE A 45 14.89 -1.73 4.11
CA ILE A 45 14.89 -2.21 2.72
C ILE A 45 16.09 -3.12 2.47
N GLN A 46 17.28 -2.73 2.94
CA GLN A 46 18.49 -3.55 2.83
C GLN A 46 18.38 -4.85 3.63
N GLY A 47 17.67 -4.87 4.76
CA GLY A 47 17.34 -6.08 5.49
C GLY A 47 16.46 -7.04 4.69
N PHE A 48 15.45 -6.52 3.99
CA PHE A 48 14.59 -7.32 3.10
C PHE A 48 15.36 -7.89 1.91
N LEU A 49 16.11 -7.04 1.21
CA LEU A 49 16.97 -7.45 0.08
C LEU A 49 17.99 -8.50 0.51
N ARG A 50 18.55 -8.37 1.71
CA ARG A 50 19.49 -9.35 2.26
C ARG A 50 18.84 -10.70 2.56
N ALA A 51 17.56 -10.74 2.94
CA ALA A 51 16.84 -11.99 3.21
C ALA A 51 16.61 -12.80 1.92
N ILE A 52 16.15 -12.12 0.86
CA ILE A 52 15.84 -12.75 -0.43
C ILE A 52 17.08 -12.94 -1.31
N GLY A 53 18.19 -12.24 -1.01
CA GLY A 53 19.45 -12.35 -1.74
C GLY A 53 19.37 -11.87 -3.20
N PRO A 54 20.46 -12.01 -3.97
CA PRO A 54 20.55 -11.47 -5.34
C PRO A 54 19.64 -12.16 -6.35
N GLY A 55 19.16 -13.38 -6.04
CA GLY A 55 18.21 -14.10 -6.89
C GLY A 55 16.75 -13.68 -6.66
N GLY A 56 16.46 -12.94 -5.59
CA GLY A 56 15.10 -12.58 -5.19
C GLY A 56 14.58 -11.31 -5.87
N THR A 57 13.31 -10.99 -5.59
CA THR A 57 12.65 -9.77 -6.04
C THR A 57 11.85 -9.16 -4.89
N LEU A 58 12.10 -7.89 -4.57
CA LEU A 58 11.37 -7.15 -3.55
C LEU A 58 10.33 -6.27 -4.24
N MET A 59 9.08 -6.34 -3.78
CA MET A 59 7.96 -5.55 -4.27
C MET A 59 7.30 -4.78 -3.13
N MET A 60 6.77 -3.60 -3.41
CA MET A 60 5.93 -2.84 -2.47
C MET A 60 4.79 -2.14 -3.20
N PRO A 61 3.56 -2.13 -2.65
CA PRO A 61 2.48 -1.32 -3.20
C PRO A 61 2.88 0.15 -3.23
N ALA A 62 2.72 0.78 -4.38
CA ALA A 62 2.99 2.19 -4.62
C ALA A 62 1.66 2.93 -4.87
N LEU A 63 0.65 2.63 -4.04
CA LEU A 63 -0.72 3.10 -4.29
C LEU A 63 -0.79 4.63 -4.25
N SER A 64 -1.45 5.20 -5.25
CA SER A 64 -1.75 6.61 -5.41
C SER A 64 -3.26 6.83 -5.53
N TRP A 65 -4.03 6.13 -4.69
CA TRP A 65 -5.49 6.11 -4.72
C TRP A 65 -6.13 7.47 -4.40
N ASN A 66 -5.38 8.46 -3.92
CA ASN A 66 -5.85 9.82 -3.72
C ASN A 66 -5.79 10.68 -5.00
N LEU A 67 -5.13 10.20 -6.06
CA LEU A 67 -5.01 10.92 -7.33
C LEU A 67 -6.41 11.07 -7.95
N ARG A 68 -6.76 12.30 -8.36
CA ARG A 68 -8.08 12.61 -8.94
C ARG A 68 -7.88 13.42 -10.22
N PRO A 69 -8.65 13.20 -11.29
CA PRO A 69 -8.63 14.11 -12.43
C PRO A 69 -8.84 15.57 -11.95
N PRO A 70 -8.05 16.55 -12.44
CA PRO A 70 -7.16 16.49 -13.60
C PRO A 70 -5.71 16.08 -13.32
N ASP A 71 -5.38 15.56 -12.13
CA ASP A 71 -4.03 15.15 -11.76
C ASP A 71 -3.43 14.14 -12.76
N VAL A 72 -2.12 14.23 -12.96
CA VAL A 72 -1.36 13.34 -13.85
C VAL A 72 -0.64 12.27 -13.01
N PHE A 73 -0.88 11.01 -13.34
CA PHE A 73 -0.01 9.93 -12.86
C PHE A 73 1.28 9.92 -13.67
N ASP A 74 2.41 10.05 -12.98
CA ASP A 74 3.76 9.89 -13.52
C ASP A 74 4.51 8.94 -12.55
N PRO A 75 5.01 7.79 -13.02
CA PRO A 75 5.64 6.80 -12.14
C PRO A 75 6.82 7.37 -11.35
N SER A 76 7.53 8.36 -11.92
CA SER A 76 8.70 9.00 -11.32
C SER A 76 8.32 10.10 -10.32
N LEU A 77 7.20 10.80 -10.54
CA LEU A 77 6.83 11.98 -9.74
C LEU A 77 5.70 11.72 -8.74
N THR A 78 4.71 10.90 -9.08
CA THR A 78 3.51 10.70 -8.25
C THR A 78 3.88 10.04 -6.90
N PRO A 79 3.60 10.69 -5.76
CA PRO A 79 3.88 10.12 -4.44
C PRO A 79 3.04 8.87 -4.12
N VAL A 80 3.54 8.04 -3.21
CA VAL A 80 2.80 6.91 -2.64
C VAL A 80 1.95 7.36 -1.44
N ASN A 81 0.79 6.73 -1.23
CA ASN A 81 -0.16 7.05 -0.15
C ASN A 81 -0.25 5.99 0.96
N VAL A 82 0.59 4.96 0.93
CA VAL A 82 0.50 3.80 1.85
C VAL A 82 1.64 3.69 2.87
N GLY A 83 2.54 4.67 2.94
CA GLY A 83 3.51 4.77 4.03
C GLY A 83 4.90 5.25 3.60
N ALA A 84 5.72 5.56 4.60
CA ALA A 84 7.06 6.10 4.40
C ALA A 84 8.03 5.09 3.77
N ILE A 85 7.89 3.78 4.07
CA ILE A 85 8.77 2.73 3.53
C ILE A 85 8.54 2.57 2.01
N PRO A 86 7.30 2.38 1.52
CA PRO A 86 7.03 2.37 0.08
C PRO A 86 7.43 3.65 -0.65
N GLU A 87 7.24 4.83 -0.05
CA GLU A 87 7.64 6.11 -0.68
C GLU A 87 9.17 6.27 -0.76
N PHE A 88 9.91 5.81 0.25
CA PHE A 88 11.36 5.76 0.18
C PHE A 88 11.81 4.76 -0.89
N PHE A 89 11.20 3.56 -0.91
CA PHE A 89 11.52 2.50 -1.86
C PHE A 89 11.30 2.95 -3.31
N ARG A 90 10.19 3.65 -3.60
CA ARG A 90 9.91 4.22 -4.92
C ARG A 90 11.03 5.12 -5.45
N LYS A 91 11.73 5.84 -4.56
CA LYS A 91 12.81 6.77 -4.92
C LYS A 91 14.19 6.13 -4.95
N ALA A 92 14.31 4.88 -4.52
CA ALA A 92 15.60 4.20 -4.44
C ALA A 92 16.13 3.86 -5.84
N GLU A 93 17.44 3.90 -5.99
CA GLU A 93 18.12 3.54 -7.23
C GLU A 93 17.81 2.08 -7.63
N GLY A 94 17.56 1.85 -8.91
CA GLY A 94 17.26 0.51 -9.44
C GLY A 94 15.87 -0.02 -9.09
N VAL A 95 14.99 0.80 -8.50
CA VAL A 95 13.58 0.45 -8.28
C VAL A 95 12.75 0.91 -9.48
N LEU A 96 11.97 -0.02 -10.03
CA LEU A 96 11.02 0.19 -11.11
C LEU A 96 9.62 0.36 -10.55
N ARG A 97 8.71 0.98 -11.32
CA ARG A 97 7.28 1.12 -10.96
C ARG A 97 6.38 0.78 -12.14
N SER A 98 5.36 -0.05 -11.92
CA SER A 98 4.35 -0.35 -12.94
C SER A 98 3.47 0.86 -13.28
N ILE A 99 2.90 0.91 -14.47
CA ILE A 99 2.01 2.00 -14.88
C ILE A 99 0.55 1.70 -14.50
N HIS A 100 0.09 2.29 -13.38
CA HIS A 100 -1.32 2.31 -13.02
C HIS A 100 -1.61 3.51 -12.09
N PRO A 101 -2.64 4.35 -12.37
CA PRO A 101 -2.85 5.62 -11.69
C PRO A 101 -3.17 5.52 -10.19
N THR A 102 -3.83 4.43 -9.76
CA THR A 102 -4.20 4.23 -8.34
C THR A 102 -3.46 3.07 -7.65
N HIS A 103 -3.20 1.95 -8.34
CA HIS A 103 -2.68 0.71 -7.74
C HIS A 103 -1.32 0.25 -8.28
N SER A 104 -0.47 1.19 -8.72
CA SER A 104 0.90 0.83 -9.13
C SER A 104 1.70 0.15 -8.01
N VAL A 105 2.71 -0.63 -8.42
CA VAL A 105 3.63 -1.37 -7.53
C VAL A 105 5.06 -0.98 -7.90
N CYS A 106 5.92 -0.84 -6.90
CA CYS A 106 7.35 -0.71 -7.08
C CYS A 106 8.04 -2.06 -6.90
N ALA A 107 9.09 -2.34 -7.66
CA ALA A 107 9.88 -3.55 -7.50
C ALA A 107 11.36 -3.38 -7.88
N THR A 108 12.22 -4.21 -7.29
CA THR A 108 13.62 -4.38 -7.71
C THR A 108 14.06 -5.83 -7.53
N GLY A 109 15.04 -6.27 -8.30
CA GLY A 109 15.54 -7.64 -8.30
C GLY A 109 15.17 -8.43 -9.56
N ARG A 110 15.41 -9.74 -9.52
CA ARG A 110 15.50 -10.61 -10.70
C ARG A 110 14.27 -10.57 -11.63
N ARG A 111 13.07 -10.47 -11.07
CA ARG A 111 11.79 -10.55 -11.78
C ARG A 111 11.05 -9.21 -11.82
N ALA A 112 11.70 -8.10 -11.45
CA ALA A 112 11.03 -6.81 -11.33
C ALA A 112 10.39 -6.35 -12.66
N GLU A 113 11.12 -6.44 -13.78
CA GLU A 113 10.58 -6.06 -15.09
C GLU A 113 9.40 -6.93 -15.51
N GLU A 114 9.52 -8.26 -15.37
CA GLU A 114 8.49 -9.24 -15.70
C GLU A 114 7.18 -8.98 -14.93
N LEU A 115 7.29 -8.79 -13.61
CA LEU A 115 6.14 -8.63 -12.72
C LEU A 115 5.47 -7.27 -12.87
N LEU A 116 6.19 -6.22 -13.28
CA LEU A 116 5.66 -4.88 -13.45
C LEU A 116 5.18 -4.57 -14.86
N ALA A 117 5.59 -5.34 -15.87
CA ALA A 117 5.22 -5.15 -17.26
C ALA A 117 3.70 -5.19 -17.46
N ASP A 118 3.23 -4.50 -18.49
CA ASP A 118 1.87 -4.59 -19.03
C ASP A 118 0.72 -4.19 -18.09
N HIS A 119 1.02 -3.61 -16.91
CA HIS A 119 -0.04 -3.19 -15.97
C HIS A 119 -0.96 -2.13 -16.60
N GLU A 120 -0.43 -1.31 -17.51
CA GLU A 120 -1.20 -0.35 -18.30
C GLU A 120 -2.15 -0.99 -19.31
N LEU A 121 -2.13 -2.31 -19.53
CA LEU A 121 -3.14 -2.98 -20.36
C LEU A 121 -4.46 -3.14 -19.61
N ASP A 122 -4.43 -3.23 -18.29
CA ASP A 122 -5.63 -3.37 -17.46
C ASP A 122 -6.46 -2.08 -17.38
N ASN A 123 -7.78 -2.22 -17.39
CA ASN A 123 -8.73 -1.12 -17.17
C ASN A 123 -9.28 -1.11 -15.73
N THR A 124 -8.72 -1.94 -14.84
CA THR A 124 -9.11 -2.11 -13.44
C THR A 124 -7.87 -2.11 -12.55
N PRO A 125 -7.99 -1.74 -11.26
CA PRO A 125 -6.89 -1.66 -10.31
C PRO A 125 -5.95 -2.86 -10.21
N CYS A 126 -6.50 -4.07 -10.24
CA CYS A 126 -5.78 -5.30 -9.94
C CYS A 126 -6.16 -6.40 -10.95
N GLY A 127 -6.27 -6.01 -12.23
CA GLY A 127 -6.62 -6.91 -13.32
C GLY A 127 -5.54 -7.97 -13.63
N PRO A 128 -5.73 -8.78 -14.68
CA PRO A 128 -4.86 -9.91 -15.02
C PRO A 128 -3.38 -9.56 -15.28
N HIS A 129 -3.08 -8.34 -15.74
CA HIS A 129 -1.72 -7.90 -15.99
C HIS A 129 -1.09 -7.21 -14.77
N SER A 130 -1.86 -6.96 -13.71
CA SER A 130 -1.38 -6.30 -12.51
C SER A 130 -0.30 -7.11 -11.79
N PRO A 131 0.67 -6.45 -11.14
CA PRO A 131 1.71 -7.14 -10.35
C PRO A 131 1.13 -7.97 -9.20
N PHE A 132 -0.04 -7.59 -8.68
CA PHE A 132 -0.74 -8.37 -7.65
C PHE A 132 -1.29 -9.69 -8.20
N HIS A 133 -1.87 -9.66 -9.40
CA HIS A 133 -2.36 -10.86 -10.08
C HIS A 133 -1.20 -11.78 -10.47
N LYS A 134 -0.14 -11.22 -11.07
CA LYS A 134 1.07 -11.97 -11.42
C LYS A 134 1.76 -12.60 -10.20
N LEU A 135 1.72 -11.93 -9.03
CA LEU A 135 2.29 -12.46 -7.80
C LEU A 135 1.59 -13.75 -7.34
N VAL A 136 0.26 -13.80 -7.35
CA VAL A 136 -0.51 -14.98 -6.91
C VAL A 136 -0.52 -16.12 -7.92
N GLU A 137 -0.15 -15.85 -9.18
CA GLU A 137 0.06 -16.86 -10.22
C GLU A 137 1.48 -17.42 -10.25
N THR A 138 2.39 -16.84 -9.47
CA THR A 138 3.78 -17.26 -9.38
C THR A 138 4.09 -17.64 -7.92
N GLU A 139 5.19 -18.32 -7.62
CA GLU A 139 5.56 -18.74 -6.25
C GLU A 139 5.96 -17.55 -5.35
N GLY A 140 5.11 -16.52 -5.30
CA GLY A 140 5.28 -15.28 -4.58
C GLY A 140 4.81 -15.37 -3.12
N LYS A 141 5.38 -14.50 -2.30
CA LYS A 141 5.01 -14.36 -0.88
C LYS A 141 4.62 -12.93 -0.55
N ILE A 142 3.70 -12.77 0.39
CA ILE A 142 3.24 -11.47 0.88
C ILE A 142 3.66 -11.35 2.35
N LEU A 143 4.42 -10.32 2.67
CA LEU A 143 4.87 -10.03 4.02
C LEU A 143 4.11 -8.82 4.57
N MET A 144 3.38 -9.02 5.66
CA MET A 144 2.68 -7.97 6.40
C MET A 144 3.48 -7.65 7.67
N VAL A 145 4.09 -6.46 7.77
CA VAL A 145 4.94 -6.06 8.91
C VAL A 145 4.30 -4.93 9.71
N GLY A 146 3.76 -5.27 10.88
CA GLY A 146 3.25 -4.29 11.85
C GLY A 146 2.00 -3.51 11.40
N CYS A 147 1.38 -3.91 10.30
CA CYS A 147 0.15 -3.31 9.76
C CYS A 147 -1.07 -4.24 9.84
N GLY A 148 -0.90 -5.44 10.41
CA GLY A 148 -1.90 -6.50 10.36
C GLY A 148 -2.15 -7.00 8.93
N VAL A 149 -3.13 -7.89 8.76
CA VAL A 149 -3.47 -8.46 7.45
C VAL A 149 -4.50 -7.65 6.67
N ARG A 150 -5.19 -6.70 7.32
CA ARG A 150 -6.25 -5.89 6.72
C ARG A 150 -5.82 -5.08 5.48
N PRO A 151 -4.65 -4.43 5.41
CA PRO A 151 -4.26 -3.63 4.25
C PRO A 151 -3.63 -4.46 3.11
N ASN A 152 -3.97 -5.75 2.99
CA ASN A 152 -3.45 -6.63 1.96
C ASN A 152 -4.14 -6.35 0.60
N THR A 153 -3.51 -5.50 -0.22
CA THR A 153 -3.99 -5.13 -1.55
C THR A 153 -4.14 -6.34 -2.49
N THR A 154 -3.43 -7.44 -2.26
CA THR A 154 -3.58 -8.67 -3.07
C THR A 154 -5.01 -9.22 -3.04
N MET A 155 -5.76 -8.96 -1.96
CA MET A 155 -7.17 -9.34 -1.88
C MET A 155 -8.01 -8.72 -2.99
N HIS A 156 -7.69 -7.51 -3.46
CA HIS A 156 -8.38 -6.92 -4.62
C HIS A 156 -8.14 -7.72 -5.90
N ALA A 157 -6.91 -8.18 -6.14
CA ALA A 157 -6.63 -9.03 -7.29
C ALA A 157 -7.45 -10.33 -7.23
N LEU A 158 -7.59 -10.92 -6.03
CA LEU A 158 -8.39 -12.13 -5.79
C LEU A 158 -9.89 -11.89 -6.01
N GLU A 159 -10.42 -10.75 -5.59
CA GLU A 159 -11.80 -10.36 -5.87
C GLU A 159 -12.02 -10.15 -7.37
N GLU A 160 -11.07 -9.56 -8.10
CA GLU A 160 -11.15 -9.37 -9.55
C GLU A 160 -11.17 -10.68 -10.35
N TYR A 161 -10.73 -11.83 -9.80
CA TYR A 161 -10.94 -13.14 -10.46
C TYR A 161 -12.41 -13.55 -10.54
N LEU A 162 -13.22 -13.14 -9.57
CA LEU A 162 -14.61 -13.62 -9.41
C LEU A 162 -15.64 -12.50 -9.58
N GLU A 163 -15.18 -11.25 -9.61
CA GLU A 163 -15.99 -10.05 -9.76
C GLU A 163 -17.26 -10.05 -8.87
N PRO A 164 -17.13 -10.20 -7.53
CA PRO A 164 -18.28 -10.17 -6.64
C PRO A 164 -19.07 -8.87 -6.80
N PRO A 165 -20.39 -8.88 -6.51
CA PRO A 165 -21.29 -7.81 -6.88
C PRO A 165 -21.00 -6.47 -6.21
N TYR A 166 -20.13 -6.39 -5.21
CA TYR A 166 -19.72 -5.14 -4.57
C TYR A 166 -18.48 -4.47 -5.17
N LEU A 167 -17.73 -5.17 -6.03
CA LEU A 167 -16.32 -4.87 -6.29
C LEU A 167 -16.10 -3.51 -6.97
N TYR A 168 -16.77 -3.29 -8.08
CA TYR A 168 -16.48 -2.15 -8.95
C TYR A 168 -17.44 -0.99 -8.77
N GLY A 169 -16.87 0.21 -8.85
CA GLY A 169 -17.58 1.48 -8.86
C GLY A 169 -17.62 2.09 -10.25
N GLU A 170 -17.47 3.41 -10.29
CA GLU A 170 -17.53 4.22 -11.49
C GLU A 170 -16.27 4.09 -12.35
N THR A 171 -16.41 4.40 -13.63
CA THR A 171 -15.29 4.59 -14.55
C THR A 171 -14.81 6.04 -14.48
N CYS A 172 -13.51 6.23 -14.33
CA CYS A 172 -12.88 7.55 -14.30
C CYS A 172 -11.81 7.65 -15.40
N LEU A 173 -11.72 8.81 -16.04
CA LEU A 173 -10.69 9.12 -17.03
C LEU A 173 -9.45 9.69 -16.32
N PHE A 174 -8.33 8.97 -16.36
CA PHE A 174 -7.06 9.41 -15.77
C PHE A 174 -6.09 9.89 -16.85
N THR A 175 -5.31 10.93 -16.52
CA THR A 175 -4.17 11.35 -17.32
C THR A 175 -2.91 10.64 -16.84
N ILE A 176 -2.19 9.99 -17.74
CA ILE A 176 -0.97 9.21 -17.45
C ILE A 176 0.18 9.75 -18.29
N ARG A 177 1.33 9.93 -17.66
CA ARG A 177 2.63 10.09 -18.31
C ARG A 177 3.47 8.84 -18.05
N ASP A 178 3.77 8.08 -19.10
CA ASP A 178 4.50 6.81 -18.96
C ASP A 178 6.03 6.98 -18.89
N HIS A 179 6.75 5.86 -18.76
CA HIS A 179 8.22 5.82 -18.74
C HIS A 179 8.89 6.35 -20.02
N HIS A 180 8.15 6.42 -21.13
CA HIS A 180 8.60 7.00 -22.40
C HIS A 180 8.20 8.48 -22.53
N LEU A 181 7.73 9.10 -21.45
CA LEU A 181 7.26 10.47 -21.36
C LEU A 181 6.04 10.76 -22.25
N ARG A 182 5.35 9.72 -22.75
CA ARG A 182 4.11 9.88 -23.51
C ARG A 182 2.99 10.18 -22.54
N THR A 183 2.20 11.20 -22.86
CA THR A 183 1.03 11.57 -22.07
C THR A 183 -0.24 11.16 -22.80
N TYR A 184 -1.13 10.45 -22.12
CA TYR A 184 -2.41 10.00 -22.67
C TYR A 184 -3.47 9.91 -21.59
N CYS A 185 -4.73 9.92 -22.01
CA CYS A 185 -5.86 9.66 -21.13
C CYS A 185 -6.32 8.22 -21.30
N LYS A 186 -6.68 7.56 -20.19
CA LYS A 186 -7.23 6.21 -20.21
C LYS A 186 -8.31 6.06 -19.15
N GLU A 187 -9.38 5.36 -19.51
CA GLU A 187 -10.48 5.03 -18.60
C GLU A 187 -10.11 3.85 -17.70
N TYR A 188 -10.38 4.00 -16.41
CA TYR A 188 -10.25 2.94 -15.42
C TYR A 188 -11.54 2.80 -14.63
N ARG A 189 -12.03 1.56 -14.52
CA ARG A 189 -13.12 1.21 -13.62
C ARG A 189 -12.55 1.07 -12.20
N THR A 190 -12.99 1.93 -11.30
CA THR A 190 -12.49 1.98 -9.92
C THR A 190 -13.08 0.87 -9.05
N HIS A 191 -12.46 0.57 -7.91
CA HIS A 191 -13.14 -0.20 -6.87
C HIS A 191 -14.19 0.66 -6.15
N GLY A 192 -15.36 0.09 -5.92
CA GLY A 192 -16.58 0.81 -5.51
C GLY A 192 -17.05 0.56 -4.08
N PHE A 193 -16.26 -0.12 -3.23
CA PHE A 193 -16.69 -0.60 -1.91
C PHE A 193 -17.53 0.42 -1.12
N VAL A 194 -16.98 1.59 -0.82
CA VAL A 194 -17.64 2.62 0.00
C VAL A 194 -18.88 3.17 -0.71
N ALA A 195 -18.78 3.47 -2.01
CA ALA A 195 -19.90 3.99 -2.80
C ALA A 195 -21.05 2.98 -2.91
N ARG A 196 -20.76 1.67 -2.79
CA ARG A 196 -21.74 0.58 -2.76
C ARG A 196 -22.19 0.20 -1.35
N GLY A 197 -21.79 0.95 -0.32
CA GLY A 197 -22.18 0.65 1.06
C GLY A 197 -21.50 -0.59 1.64
N PHE A 198 -20.30 -0.94 1.17
CA PHE A 198 -19.52 -2.05 1.68
C PHE A 198 -18.25 -1.57 2.37
N SER A 199 -17.88 -2.27 3.45
CA SER A 199 -16.60 -2.07 4.13
C SER A 199 -15.78 -3.36 4.09
N GLN A 200 -14.52 -3.25 3.68
CA GLN A 200 -13.60 -4.39 3.53
C GLN A 200 -13.28 -5.02 4.89
N ARG A 201 -13.15 -6.35 4.90
CA ARG A 201 -12.87 -7.21 6.07
C ARG A 201 -11.81 -8.27 5.74
N TYR A 202 -10.68 -7.84 5.16
CA TYR A 202 -9.61 -8.76 4.77
C TYR A 202 -8.93 -9.46 5.94
N GLU A 203 -9.09 -8.98 7.17
CA GLU A 203 -8.74 -9.73 8.37
C GLU A 203 -9.47 -11.07 8.52
N ARG A 204 -10.59 -11.28 7.83
CA ARG A 204 -11.30 -12.56 7.81
C ARG A 204 -10.54 -13.71 7.15
N ILE A 205 -9.42 -13.44 6.48
CA ILE A 205 -8.53 -14.53 6.04
C ILE A 205 -8.03 -15.37 7.23
N LEU A 206 -7.98 -14.79 8.44
CA LEU A 206 -7.62 -15.49 9.68
C LEU A 206 -8.72 -16.45 10.18
N ALA A 207 -9.93 -16.37 9.62
CA ALA A 207 -11.03 -17.29 9.92
C ALA A 207 -11.07 -18.48 8.95
N LEU A 208 -10.13 -18.56 8.00
CA LEU A 208 -9.96 -19.71 7.11
C LEU A 208 -8.99 -20.72 7.75
N GLU A 209 -8.88 -21.91 7.16
CA GLU A 209 -7.82 -22.86 7.50
C GLU A 209 -6.46 -22.32 7.03
N THR A 210 -5.68 -21.75 7.95
CA THR A 210 -4.51 -20.93 7.62
C THR A 210 -3.20 -21.69 7.50
N ASP A 211 -3.10 -22.92 8.00
CA ASP A 211 -1.85 -23.70 8.10
C ASP A 211 -1.12 -23.85 6.75
N ALA A 212 -1.88 -23.87 5.66
CA ALA A 212 -1.33 -24.00 4.31
C ALA A 212 -0.64 -22.72 3.79
N PHE A 213 -1.07 -21.53 4.25
CA PHE A 213 -0.62 -20.28 3.64
C PHE A 213 -0.07 -19.24 4.61
N LEU A 214 -0.25 -19.38 5.91
CA LEU A 214 0.06 -18.32 6.87
C LEU A 214 1.15 -18.75 7.86
N ARG A 215 2.15 -17.89 8.07
CA ARG A 215 3.12 -18.00 9.16
C ARG A 215 3.21 -16.69 9.92
N GLU A 216 3.17 -16.79 11.25
CA GLU A 216 3.33 -15.64 12.14
C GLU A 216 4.73 -15.57 12.73
N GLY A 217 5.17 -14.36 13.03
CA GLY A 217 6.41 -14.11 13.75
C GLY A 217 6.62 -12.63 13.97
N GLN A 218 7.89 -12.21 13.96
CA GLN A 218 8.26 -10.84 14.28
C GLN A 218 9.38 -10.35 13.38
N VAL A 219 9.35 -9.07 13.03
CA VAL A 219 10.45 -8.35 12.38
C VAL A 219 10.79 -7.15 13.24
N LEU A 220 12.00 -7.14 13.82
CA LEU A 220 12.36 -6.22 14.90
C LEU A 220 11.33 -6.29 16.03
N GLN A 221 10.64 -5.19 16.33
CA GLN A 221 9.58 -5.12 17.37
C GLN A 221 8.17 -5.31 16.79
N ALA A 222 8.03 -5.40 15.47
CA ALA A 222 6.72 -5.48 14.83
C ALA A 222 6.25 -6.94 14.72
N PRO A 223 4.97 -7.24 15.01
CA PRO A 223 4.37 -8.50 14.59
C PRO A 223 4.39 -8.60 13.06
N ALA A 224 4.67 -9.79 12.54
CA ALA A 224 4.76 -10.04 11.13
C ALA A 224 3.97 -11.29 10.73
N VAL A 225 3.34 -11.23 9.56
CA VAL A 225 2.66 -12.36 8.93
C VAL A 225 3.24 -12.55 7.55
N LEU A 226 3.68 -13.77 7.23
CA LEU A 226 4.07 -14.18 5.90
C LEU A 226 2.96 -15.05 5.31
N LEU A 227 2.52 -14.67 4.11
CA LEU A 227 1.49 -15.38 3.36
C LEU A 227 2.10 -15.99 2.10
N ASP A 228 1.83 -17.26 1.85
CA ASP A 228 2.04 -17.92 0.56
C ASP A 228 0.93 -17.45 -0.41
N ALA A 229 1.30 -16.77 -1.50
CA ALA A 229 0.32 -16.11 -2.35
C ALA A 229 -0.54 -17.10 -3.16
N PRO A 230 0.00 -18.17 -3.76
CA PRO A 230 -0.79 -19.23 -4.38
C PRO A 230 -1.76 -19.95 -3.44
N GLU A 231 -1.32 -20.33 -2.24
CA GLU A 231 -2.19 -21.01 -1.28
C GLU A 231 -3.26 -20.06 -0.70
N LEU A 232 -2.91 -18.79 -0.47
CA LEU A 232 -3.89 -17.76 -0.12
C LEU A 232 -4.95 -17.60 -1.23
N LYS A 233 -4.52 -17.52 -2.50
CA LYS A 233 -5.44 -17.46 -3.64
C LYS A 233 -6.40 -18.64 -3.62
N ARG A 234 -5.90 -19.87 -3.45
CA ARG A 234 -6.74 -21.07 -3.40
C ARG A 234 -7.82 -20.95 -2.32
N ALA A 235 -7.42 -20.64 -1.09
CA ALA A 235 -8.35 -20.53 0.05
C ALA A 235 -9.37 -19.40 -0.12
N VAL A 236 -8.94 -18.22 -0.58
CA VAL A 236 -9.81 -17.05 -0.77
C VAL A 236 -10.80 -17.27 -1.92
N LEU A 237 -10.35 -17.80 -3.06
CA LEU A 237 -11.24 -18.06 -4.19
C LEU A 237 -12.23 -19.18 -3.89
N GLU A 238 -11.84 -20.21 -3.13
CA GLU A 238 -12.77 -21.21 -2.61
C GLU A 238 -13.84 -20.54 -1.75
N LYS A 239 -13.43 -19.69 -0.80
CA LYS A 239 -14.39 -19.03 0.09
C LYS A 239 -15.31 -18.05 -0.61
N LEU A 240 -14.81 -17.26 -1.55
CA LEU A 240 -15.63 -16.30 -2.32
C LEU A 240 -16.65 -16.99 -3.24
N ARG A 241 -16.38 -18.23 -3.71
CA ARG A 241 -17.37 -19.02 -4.46
C ARG A 241 -18.50 -19.53 -3.56
N GLU A 242 -18.19 -19.85 -2.31
CA GLU A 242 -19.16 -20.29 -1.31
C GLU A 242 -20.00 -19.11 -0.79
N ASP A 243 -19.33 -18.02 -0.40
CA ASP A 243 -19.92 -16.80 0.14
C ASP A 243 -19.27 -15.58 -0.51
N PRO A 244 -19.87 -15.04 -1.58
CA PRO A 244 -19.34 -13.89 -2.30
C PRO A 244 -19.24 -12.63 -1.44
N LEU A 245 -19.86 -12.55 -0.27
CA LEU A 245 -19.84 -11.39 0.63
C LEU A 245 -18.90 -11.59 1.82
N PHE A 246 -18.22 -12.74 1.92
CA PHE A 246 -17.44 -13.10 3.10
C PHE A 246 -16.42 -12.04 3.53
N PHE A 247 -15.78 -11.35 2.58
CA PHE A 247 -14.74 -10.35 2.87
C PHE A 247 -15.25 -8.90 2.98
N VAL A 248 -16.56 -8.70 3.06
CA VAL A 248 -17.16 -7.37 3.24
C VAL A 248 -18.27 -7.39 4.30
N ASP A 249 -18.54 -6.22 4.87
CA ASP A 249 -19.79 -5.96 5.59
C ASP A 249 -20.66 -4.99 4.80
N SER A 250 -21.96 -5.31 4.68
CA SER A 250 -22.96 -4.37 4.16
C SER A 250 -23.36 -3.37 5.24
N GLN A 251 -23.21 -2.09 4.91
CA GLN A 251 -23.59 -0.95 5.74
C GLN A 251 -25.11 -0.71 5.73
N HIS A 252 -25.89 -1.41 4.89
CA HIS A 252 -27.36 -1.29 4.84
C HIS A 252 -28.09 -1.96 6.02
N SER A 253 -27.34 -2.60 6.91
CA SER A 253 -27.88 -3.41 8.01
C SER A 253 -28.21 -2.62 9.29
N GLN A 254 -27.90 -1.32 9.36
CA GLN A 254 -28.12 -0.51 10.57
C GLN A 254 -29.37 0.38 10.59
N ASP A 255 -30.08 0.54 9.46
CA ASP A 255 -31.24 1.44 9.39
C ASP A 255 -32.61 0.76 9.61
N SER A 256 -32.65 -0.54 9.90
CA SER A 256 -33.92 -1.28 10.10
C SER A 256 -34.28 -1.59 11.56
N GLN A 257 -33.54 -1.07 12.55
CA GLN A 257 -33.94 -1.09 13.96
C GLN A 257 -33.97 0.33 14.54
N GLY A 258 -34.94 1.12 14.07
CA GLY A 258 -35.10 2.50 14.54
C GLY A 258 -36.36 3.18 14.03
N SER A 259 -37.50 2.48 13.97
CA SER A 259 -38.79 3.13 13.70
C SER A 259 -39.84 2.69 14.70
N GLN A 260 -39.74 3.25 15.91
CA GLN A 260 -40.89 3.61 16.75
C GLN A 260 -40.50 4.80 17.63
N GLY A 261 -41.13 5.96 17.44
CA GLY A 261 -41.18 6.97 18.51
C GLY A 261 -41.09 8.43 18.11
N SER A 262 -42.27 9.02 17.91
CA SER A 262 -42.63 10.43 18.16
C SER A 262 -42.30 11.51 17.12
N GLN A 263 -43.40 12.12 16.70
CA GLN A 263 -43.56 13.41 16.05
C GLN A 263 -43.11 14.55 16.99
N GLY A 264 -42.57 15.63 16.44
CA GLY A 264 -42.30 16.87 17.19
C GLY A 264 -41.73 18.01 16.34
N SER A 265 -42.63 18.85 15.83
CA SER A 265 -42.54 20.30 15.49
C SER A 265 -41.18 21.03 15.31
N GLN A 266 -41.08 21.71 14.16
CA GLN A 266 -40.73 23.15 13.92
C GLN A 266 -39.53 23.81 14.63
N GLY A 267 -38.69 24.51 13.85
CA GLY A 267 -38.00 25.73 14.30
C GLY A 267 -36.63 26.03 13.65
N SER A 268 -36.64 26.97 12.69
CA SER A 268 -35.74 28.13 12.50
C SER A 268 -34.20 28.05 12.71
N GLN A 269 -33.47 28.58 11.71
CA GLN A 269 -32.29 29.47 11.77
C GLN A 269 -31.23 29.24 12.87
N ASP A 270 -29.95 29.02 12.51
CA ASP A 270 -28.98 30.11 12.38
C ASP A 270 -27.55 29.62 12.03
N SER A 271 -26.82 30.59 11.49
CA SER A 271 -25.42 30.63 11.05
C SER A 271 -24.36 30.41 12.13
N GLN A 272 -23.17 30.01 11.66
CA GLN A 272 -21.81 30.36 12.12
C GLN A 272 -21.59 30.60 13.62
N ASP A 273 -20.68 29.84 14.26
CA ASP A 273 -19.37 30.40 14.62
C ASP A 273 -18.41 29.36 15.21
N SER A 274 -17.16 29.80 15.35
CA SER A 274 -16.12 29.39 16.31
C SER A 274 -14.92 28.60 15.77
N GLN A 275 -13.97 29.39 15.24
CA GLN A 275 -12.56 29.28 15.61
C GLN A 275 -12.44 29.41 17.15
N ASP A 276 -11.63 28.55 17.80
CA ASP A 276 -10.51 29.00 18.62
C ASP A 276 -9.76 27.83 19.25
N SER A 277 -8.43 27.88 19.17
CA SER A 277 -7.48 27.70 20.28
C SER A 277 -6.09 27.37 19.75
N GLN A 278 -5.35 28.42 19.42
CA GLN A 278 -3.90 28.45 19.62
C GLN A 278 -3.62 29.18 20.93
N ASP A 279 -2.91 28.52 21.83
CA ASP A 279 -2.00 29.10 22.81
C ASP A 279 -1.11 27.93 23.27
N SER A 280 0.19 28.03 23.47
CA SER A 280 1.01 29.21 23.75
C SER A 280 2.50 28.82 23.65
N GLN A 281 3.31 29.78 23.18
CA GLN A 281 4.62 30.27 23.69
C GLN A 281 5.65 29.24 24.19
N GLY A 282 6.96 29.36 23.97
CA GLY A 282 7.86 30.46 23.57
C GLY A 282 9.29 29.97 23.88
N SER A 283 10.34 30.34 23.16
CA SER A 283 11.26 31.44 23.52
C SER A 283 12.42 31.39 22.50
N GLN A 284 12.61 32.45 21.72
CA GLN A 284 13.63 33.52 21.86
C GLN A 284 15.11 33.11 21.77
N GLY A 285 15.84 33.84 20.92
CA GLY A 285 17.31 33.90 20.84
C GLY A 285 17.82 33.93 19.40
N SER A 286 17.71 35.04 18.66
CA SER A 286 18.77 36.07 18.47
C SER A 286 19.99 35.54 17.69
N GLN A 287 20.55 36.14 16.63
CA GLN A 287 20.47 37.47 16.04
C GLN A 287 21.22 37.46 14.69
N ASP A 288 20.76 38.29 13.75
CA ASP A 288 21.47 39.09 12.74
C ASP A 288 22.80 38.60 12.13
N SER A 289 22.87 38.53 10.80
CA SER A 289 23.26 39.67 9.95
C SER A 289 23.47 39.27 8.47
N GLN A 290 22.68 39.87 7.59
CA GLN A 290 23.10 40.29 6.24
C GLN A 290 24.16 41.41 6.43
N ASP A 291 25.12 41.71 5.56
CA ASP A 291 24.99 41.86 4.12
C ASP A 291 26.38 42.07 3.47
N SER A 292 26.51 41.62 2.23
CA SER A 292 27.15 42.28 1.09
C SER A 292 28.58 42.88 1.12
N GLN A 293 29.36 42.36 0.16
CA GLN A 293 30.13 43.07 -0.88
C GLN A 293 31.65 43.36 -0.74
N HIS A 294 32.27 43.16 -1.93
CA HIS A 294 33.46 43.80 -2.50
C HIS A 294 34.86 43.15 -2.39
N SER A 295 35.21 42.43 -3.47
CA SER A 295 36.37 42.65 -4.36
C SER A 295 37.66 43.26 -3.76
N ARG A 296 38.78 42.52 -3.83
CA ARG A 296 39.99 42.91 -4.60
C ARG A 296 41.15 41.90 -4.46
N ARG A 297 41.70 41.53 -5.63
CA ARG A 297 43.11 41.28 -6.02
C ARG A 297 44.15 40.89 -4.96
N GLY A 298 44.88 39.81 -5.26
CA GLY A 298 46.33 39.88 -5.43
C GLY A 298 47.19 38.99 -4.52
N ARG A 299 47.58 37.81 -5.00
CA ARG A 299 48.95 37.40 -5.37
C ARG A 299 48.95 35.93 -5.79
#